data_AF-A0A7X9QAM0-F1
#
_entry.id   AF-A0A7X9QAM0-F1
#
_cell.length_a   1.000
_cell.length_b   1.000
_cell.length_c   1.000
_cell.angle_alpha   90.00
_cell.angle_beta   90.00
_cell.angle_gamma   90.00
#
_symmetry.space_group_name_H-M   'P 1'
#
loop_
_entity.id
_entity.type
_entity.pdbx_description
1 polymer ?
#
loop_
_entity_poly.entity_id
_entity_poly.type
_entity_poly.pdbx_seq_one_letter_code
_entity_poly.pdbx_strand_id
1 'polypeptide(L)'
;MTTNISTLKEATHGQWVADVLKFDKSLAAEVEVYGIQPELILTTEMQKRLGFLQYQTAVTKGVADLKRVVYERKQKETATEISGILAGMRDVYGTAQPVRFAILKKDGRHVEISSFDPQLPMEGRKVEVPIPSQVTIAADYDEEYNSYNAVSLVSHEPISRETFMTALYAVA
;
A
#
# COMPACT_ATOMS: atom_id res chain seq x y z
N MET A 1 -19.57 24.99 -23.33
CA MET A 1 -18.67 24.38 -24.33
C MET A 1 -17.97 23.22 -23.65
N THR A 2 -18.33 21.98 -23.98
CA THR A 2 -17.60 20.80 -23.51
C THR A 2 -16.28 20.74 -24.27
N THR A 3 -15.19 21.10 -23.62
CA THR A 3 -13.84 20.92 -24.16
C THR A 3 -13.66 19.44 -24.45
N ASN A 4 -13.49 19.06 -25.71
CA ASN A 4 -13.16 17.68 -26.07
C ASN A 4 -11.70 17.44 -25.67
N ILE A 5 -11.51 16.94 -24.44
CA ILE A 5 -10.20 16.58 -23.90
C ILE A 5 -9.80 15.25 -24.52
N SER A 6 -8.76 15.26 -25.35
CA SER A 6 -8.25 14.08 -26.02
C SER A 6 -7.32 13.27 -25.12
N THR A 7 -6.47 13.97 -24.37
CA THR A 7 -5.40 13.38 -23.56
C THR A 7 -5.35 14.00 -22.18
N LEU A 8 -4.78 13.29 -21.19
CA LEU A 8 -4.75 13.75 -19.81
C LEU A 8 -4.02 15.09 -19.62
N LYS A 9 -2.99 15.38 -20.42
CA LYS A 9 -2.24 16.64 -20.35
C LYS A 9 -3.09 17.89 -20.64
N GLU A 10 -4.23 17.73 -21.32
CA GLU A 10 -5.15 18.83 -21.66
C GLU A 10 -6.14 19.14 -20.53
N ALA A 11 -6.27 18.24 -19.54
CA ALA A 11 -7.08 18.45 -18.36
C ALA A 11 -6.26 19.11 -17.24
N THR A 12 -6.93 19.87 -16.38
CA THR A 12 -6.33 20.25 -15.09
C THR A 12 -6.33 19.06 -14.14
N HIS A 13 -5.42 19.06 -13.16
CA HIS A 13 -5.35 18.02 -12.12
C HIS A 13 -6.70 17.84 -11.40
N GLY A 14 -7.30 18.96 -10.95
CA GLY A 14 -8.60 18.95 -10.27
C GLY A 14 -9.73 18.45 -11.17
N GLN A 15 -9.70 18.75 -12.48
CA GLN A 15 -10.69 18.22 -13.41
C GLN A 15 -10.57 16.70 -13.57
N TRP A 16 -9.35 16.17 -13.71
CA TRP A 16 -9.13 14.73 -13.78
C TRP A 16 -9.63 14.01 -12.52
N VAL A 17 -9.28 14.52 -11.33
CA VAL A 17 -9.74 13.96 -10.05
C VAL A 17 -11.26 13.98 -9.95
N ALA A 18 -11.91 15.11 -10.28
CA ALA A 18 -13.36 15.23 -10.24
C ALA A 18 -14.05 14.25 -11.21
N ASP A 19 -13.51 14.08 -12.42
CA ASP A 19 -14.10 13.19 -13.42
C ASP A 19 -13.86 11.71 -13.10
N VAL A 20 -12.77 11.37 -12.40
CA VAL A 20 -12.57 10.04 -11.78
C VAL A 20 -13.68 9.73 -10.76
N LEU A 21 -13.99 10.67 -9.86
CA LEU A 21 -15.05 10.47 -8.85
C LEU A 21 -16.45 10.42 -9.47
N LYS A 22 -16.70 11.16 -10.56
CA LYS A 22 -17.99 11.11 -11.27
C LYS A 22 -18.18 9.82 -12.07
N PHE A 23 -17.10 9.15 -12.47
CA PHE A 23 -17.17 7.95 -13.29
C PHE A 23 -17.92 6.81 -12.58
N ASP A 24 -17.81 6.73 -11.25
CA ASP A 24 -18.45 5.70 -10.45
C ASP A 24 -19.00 6.30 -9.14
N LYS A 25 -20.34 6.34 -9.02
CA LYS A 25 -21.02 6.91 -7.86
C LYS A 25 -20.78 6.12 -6.57
N SER A 26 -20.59 4.80 -6.64
CA SER A 26 -20.31 4.02 -5.43
C SER A 26 -18.89 4.30 -4.94
N LEU A 27 -17.94 4.48 -5.86
CA LEU A 27 -16.57 4.85 -5.51
C LEU A 27 -16.51 6.19 -4.77
N ALA A 28 -17.25 7.21 -5.24
CA ALA A 28 -17.27 8.51 -4.57
C ALA A 28 -17.77 8.41 -3.11
N ALA A 29 -18.85 7.63 -2.89
CA ALA A 29 -19.37 7.39 -1.55
C ALA A 29 -18.38 6.62 -0.67
N GLU A 30 -17.71 5.59 -1.20
CA GLU A 30 -16.70 4.83 -0.46
C GLU A 30 -15.47 5.69 -0.10
N VAL A 31 -15.00 6.53 -1.03
CA VAL A 31 -13.91 7.48 -0.78
C VAL A 31 -14.24 8.41 0.39
N GLU A 32 -15.47 8.91 0.45
CA GLU A 32 -15.96 9.74 1.55
C GLU A 32 -16.04 8.96 2.87
N VAL A 33 -16.64 7.76 2.85
CA VAL A 33 -16.78 6.89 4.04
C VAL A 33 -15.42 6.58 4.68
N TYR A 34 -14.40 6.28 3.87
CA TYR A 34 -13.06 5.96 4.36
C TYR A 34 -12.15 7.18 4.53
N GLY A 35 -12.66 8.40 4.33
CA GLY A 35 -11.89 9.64 4.47
C GLY A 35 -10.67 9.72 3.53
N ILE A 36 -10.74 9.09 2.36
CA ILE A 36 -9.63 9.06 1.39
C ILE A 36 -9.56 10.41 0.70
N GLN A 37 -8.39 11.05 0.70
CA GLN A 37 -8.14 12.28 -0.05
C GLN A 37 -7.64 11.93 -1.47
N PRO A 38 -8.48 12.05 -2.52
CA PRO A 38 -8.14 11.54 -3.85
C PRO A 38 -6.90 12.22 -4.45
N GLU A 39 -6.64 13.48 -4.10
CA GLU A 39 -5.52 14.28 -4.60
C GLU A 39 -4.15 13.77 -4.11
N LEU A 40 -4.11 13.12 -2.93
CA LEU A 40 -2.89 12.48 -2.42
C LEU A 40 -2.59 11.16 -3.12
N ILE A 41 -3.63 10.47 -3.58
CA ILE A 41 -3.51 9.21 -4.32
C ILE A 41 -3.19 9.49 -5.79
N LEU A 42 -4.01 10.32 -6.44
CA LEU A 42 -3.92 10.74 -7.83
C LEU A 42 -3.11 12.03 -7.93
N THR A 43 -1.79 11.95 -7.79
CA THR A 43 -0.96 13.16 -7.65
C THR A 43 -0.76 13.93 -8.96
N THR A 44 -0.31 15.18 -8.85
CA THR A 44 0.13 16.00 -10.00
C THR A 44 1.29 15.37 -10.76
N GLU A 45 2.23 14.72 -10.05
CA GLU A 45 3.32 13.95 -10.67
C GLU A 45 2.79 12.77 -11.49
N MET A 46 1.78 12.05 -10.97
CA MET A 46 1.11 11.00 -11.73
C MET A 46 0.43 11.54 -12.97
N GLN A 47 -0.25 12.69 -12.86
CA GLN A 47 -0.88 13.34 -14.01
C GLN A 47 0.15 13.67 -15.10
N LYS A 48 1.29 14.27 -14.74
CA LYS A 48 2.37 14.58 -15.69
C LYS A 48 2.88 13.32 -16.38
N ARG A 49 3.16 12.26 -15.62
CA ARG A 49 3.65 10.98 -16.15
C ARG A 49 2.65 10.31 -17.08
N LEU A 50 1.36 10.39 -16.77
CA LEU A 50 0.27 9.79 -17.53
C LEU A 50 -0.30 10.72 -18.61
N GLY A 51 0.27 11.92 -18.79
CA GLY A 51 -0.26 12.98 -19.66
C GLY A 51 -0.46 12.57 -21.13
N PHE A 52 0.28 11.55 -21.58
CA PHE A 52 0.19 11.00 -22.93
C PHE A 52 -1.02 10.05 -23.13
N LEU A 53 -1.63 9.56 -22.06
CA LEU A 53 -2.78 8.67 -22.16
C LEU A 53 -4.00 9.41 -22.70
N GLN A 54 -4.82 8.68 -23.46
CA GLN A 54 -6.18 9.11 -23.77
C GLN A 54 -6.92 9.43 -22.48
N TYR A 55 -7.69 10.51 -22.48
CA TYR A 55 -8.31 11.03 -21.26
C TYR A 55 -9.17 9.97 -20.56
N GLN A 56 -10.01 9.25 -21.32
CA GLN A 56 -10.85 8.19 -20.78
C GLN A 56 -10.05 7.06 -20.12
N THR A 57 -8.91 6.68 -20.71
CA THR A 57 -8.02 5.66 -20.15
C THR A 57 -7.38 6.13 -18.85
N ALA A 58 -6.99 7.40 -18.76
CA ALA A 58 -6.48 8.00 -17.52
C ALA A 58 -7.54 8.07 -16.42
N VAL A 59 -8.81 8.35 -16.76
CA VAL A 59 -9.94 8.30 -15.84
C VAL A 59 -10.15 6.87 -15.32
N THR A 60 -10.25 5.89 -16.20
CA THR A 60 -10.40 4.47 -15.80
C THR A 60 -9.25 3.99 -14.93
N LYS A 61 -8.02 4.41 -15.23
CA LYS A 61 -6.86 4.12 -14.38
C LYS A 61 -6.99 4.75 -13.00
N GLY A 62 -7.39 6.02 -12.92
CA GLY A 62 -7.59 6.71 -11.65
C GLY A 62 -8.67 6.05 -10.78
N VAL A 63 -9.77 5.61 -11.40
CA VAL A 63 -10.82 4.82 -10.73
C VAL A 63 -10.24 3.53 -10.14
N ALA A 64 -9.45 2.79 -10.91
CA ALA A 64 -8.82 1.56 -10.44
C ALA A 64 -7.83 1.83 -9.29
N ASP A 65 -7.06 2.92 -9.36
CA ASP A 65 -6.11 3.30 -8.31
C ASP A 65 -6.86 3.65 -7.00
N LEU A 66 -7.94 4.43 -7.04
CA LEU A 66 -8.76 4.71 -5.85
C LEU A 66 -9.48 3.48 -5.31
N LYS A 67 -10.00 2.59 -6.17
CA LYS A 67 -10.62 1.33 -5.73
C LYS A 67 -9.64 0.44 -4.96
N ARG A 68 -8.36 0.42 -5.33
CA ARG A 68 -7.34 -0.31 -4.57
C ARG A 68 -7.17 0.26 -3.16
N VAL A 69 -7.16 1.59 -3.02
CA VAL A 69 -7.07 2.25 -1.70
C VAL A 69 -8.31 1.95 -0.86
N VAL A 70 -9.50 2.04 -1.44
CA VAL A 70 -10.76 1.69 -0.75
C VAL A 70 -10.73 0.25 -0.26
N TYR A 71 -10.33 -0.68 -1.13
CA TYR A 71 -10.20 -2.09 -0.77
C TYR A 71 -9.21 -2.28 0.40
N GLU A 72 -8.04 -1.63 0.33
CA GLU A 72 -7.05 -1.67 1.41
C GLU A 72 -7.62 -1.13 2.72
N ARG A 73 -8.33 0.00 2.70
CA ARG A 73 -8.96 0.62 3.88
C ARG A 73 -10.00 -0.30 4.50
N LYS A 74 -10.85 -0.91 3.68
CA LYS A 74 -11.87 -1.87 4.13
C LYS A 74 -11.24 -3.09 4.82
N GLN A 75 -10.19 -3.66 4.21
CA GLN A 75 -9.50 -4.82 4.80
C GLN A 75 -8.76 -4.45 6.10
N LYS A 76 -8.27 -3.21 6.22
CA LYS A 76 -7.65 -2.72 7.46
C LYS A 76 -8.60 -2.70 8.65
N GLU A 77 -9.91 -2.52 8.45
CA GLU A 77 -10.88 -2.43 9.56
C GLU A 77 -10.97 -3.71 10.39
N THR A 78 -10.74 -4.87 9.75
CA THR A 78 -10.76 -6.19 10.41
C THR A 78 -9.37 -6.75 10.64
N ALA A 79 -8.33 -6.10 10.11
CA ALA A 79 -6.96 -6.55 10.24
C ALA A 79 -6.39 -6.25 11.64
N THR A 80 -5.46 -7.11 12.07
CA THR A 80 -4.68 -6.89 13.29
C THR A 80 -3.42 -6.11 12.95
N GLU A 81 -3.12 -5.04 13.71
CA GLU A 81 -1.87 -4.32 13.57
C GLU A 81 -0.72 -5.04 14.28
N ILE A 82 0.31 -5.40 13.50
CA ILE A 82 1.52 -6.03 13.98
C ILE A 82 2.65 -5.03 13.88
N SER A 83 3.00 -4.43 15.02
CA SER A 83 4.19 -3.57 15.14
C SER A 83 5.41 -4.34 15.63
N GLY A 84 6.58 -4.02 15.10
CA GLY A 84 7.86 -4.57 15.50
C GLY A 84 9.01 -4.13 14.58
N ILE A 85 10.12 -4.87 14.63
CA ILE A 85 11.25 -4.66 13.74
C ILE A 85 11.19 -5.68 12.61
N LEU A 86 11.07 -5.21 11.37
CA LEU A 86 11.30 -6.03 10.19
C LEU A 86 12.80 -6.38 10.15
N ALA A 87 13.13 -7.60 10.54
CA ALA A 87 14.50 -8.07 10.67
C ALA A 87 15.00 -8.82 9.44
N GLY A 88 14.07 -9.30 8.60
CA GLY A 88 14.39 -10.09 7.43
C GLY A 88 13.18 -10.32 6.53
N MET A 89 13.49 -10.70 5.30
CA MET A 89 12.51 -11.12 4.30
C MET A 89 13.02 -12.40 3.65
N ARG A 90 12.13 -13.39 3.52
CA ARG A 90 12.42 -14.63 2.80
C ARG A 90 11.54 -14.70 1.56
N ASP A 91 12.18 -14.59 0.41
CA ASP A 91 11.59 -14.82 -0.91
C ASP A 91 12.25 -16.06 -1.55
N VAL A 92 11.45 -17.05 -1.91
CA VAL A 92 11.93 -18.29 -2.52
C VAL A 92 11.73 -18.21 -4.02
N TYR A 93 12.74 -17.65 -4.69
CA TYR A 93 12.73 -17.40 -6.13
C TYR A 93 12.37 -18.66 -6.94
N GLY A 94 11.48 -18.50 -7.92
CA GLY A 94 11.06 -19.57 -8.82
C GLY A 94 10.01 -20.52 -8.24
N THR A 95 9.46 -20.22 -7.06
CA THR A 95 8.34 -20.97 -6.46
C THR A 95 7.11 -20.09 -6.31
N ALA A 96 5.93 -20.71 -6.16
CA ALA A 96 4.69 -20.01 -5.85
C ALA A 96 4.52 -19.74 -4.34
N GLN A 97 5.58 -19.87 -3.56
CA GLN A 97 5.51 -19.64 -2.12
C GLN A 97 5.41 -18.15 -1.82
N PRO A 98 4.62 -17.75 -0.81
CA PRO A 98 4.56 -16.37 -0.40
C PRO A 98 5.89 -15.92 0.19
N VAL A 99 6.22 -14.66 -0.07
CA VAL A 99 7.28 -13.92 0.61
C VAL A 99 6.90 -13.81 2.08
N ARG A 100 7.85 -14.09 2.98
CA ARG A 100 7.65 -13.96 4.43
C ARG A 100 8.48 -12.83 5.01
N PHE A 101 7.82 -11.91 5.69
CA PHE A 101 8.40 -10.81 6.44
C PHE A 101 8.55 -11.23 7.91
N ALA A 102 9.79 -11.24 8.39
CA ALA A 102 10.13 -11.62 9.76
C ALA A 102 10.06 -10.39 10.68
N ILE A 103 9.04 -10.34 11.54
CA ILE A 103 8.83 -9.25 12.49
C ILE A 103 9.25 -9.68 13.90
N LEU A 104 10.25 -9.00 14.45
CA LEU A 104 10.65 -9.13 15.85
C LEU A 104 9.82 -8.19 16.71
N LYS A 105 9.06 -8.77 17.65
CA LYS A 105 8.22 -8.04 18.60
C LYS A 105 9.07 -7.60 19.80
N LYS A 106 8.61 -6.56 20.50
CA LYS A 106 9.27 -6.03 21.71
C LYS A 106 9.41 -7.07 22.83
N ASP A 107 8.50 -8.04 22.89
CA ASP A 107 8.50 -9.14 23.88
C ASP A 107 9.42 -10.32 23.48
N GLY A 108 10.22 -10.17 22.42
CA GLY A 108 11.13 -11.19 21.93
C GLY A 108 10.47 -12.26 21.05
N ARG A 109 9.15 -12.22 20.86
CA ARG A 109 8.48 -13.13 19.91
C ARG A 109 8.81 -12.76 18.47
N HIS A 110 8.84 -13.78 17.63
CA HIS A 110 8.94 -13.65 16.19
C HIS A 110 7.58 -13.95 15.56
N VAL A 111 7.13 -13.07 14.67
CA VAL A 111 5.90 -13.26 13.88
C VAL A 111 6.26 -13.15 12.41
N GLU A 112 5.84 -14.14 11.62
CA GLU A 112 5.96 -14.09 10.17
C GLU A 112 4.66 -13.57 9.56
N ILE A 113 4.79 -12.61 8.64
CA ILE A 113 3.68 -12.10 7.83
C ILE A 113 3.96 -12.47 6.37
N SER A 114 2.98 -13.06 5.70
CA SER A 114 3.07 -13.53 4.33
C SER A 114 2.53 -12.49 3.34
N SER A 115 3.12 -12.43 2.15
CA SER A 115 2.63 -11.66 0.99
C SER A 115 3.02 -12.37 -0.29
N PHE A 116 2.26 -12.18 -1.37
CA PHE A 116 2.66 -12.66 -2.70
C PHE A 116 3.56 -11.67 -3.45
N ASP A 117 3.91 -10.55 -2.84
CA ASP A 117 4.80 -9.53 -3.38
C ASP A 117 5.83 -9.11 -2.31
N PRO A 118 7.12 -8.95 -2.66
CA PRO A 118 8.14 -8.41 -1.76
C PRO A 118 7.90 -6.95 -1.37
N GLN A 119 7.08 -6.22 -2.12
CA GLN A 119 6.62 -4.87 -1.77
C GLN A 119 5.29 -4.94 -1.03
N LEU A 120 5.16 -4.16 0.04
CA LEU A 120 3.94 -4.11 0.84
C LEU A 120 2.99 -3.03 0.31
N PRO A 121 1.67 -3.30 0.28
CA PRO A 121 0.69 -2.30 -0.11
C PRO A 121 0.58 -1.19 0.94
N MET A 122 0.64 0.07 0.51
CA MET A 122 0.47 1.26 1.34
C MET A 122 -0.25 2.32 0.51
N GLU A 123 -1.47 2.66 0.92
CA GLU A 123 -2.29 3.69 0.27
C GLU A 123 -2.44 3.45 -1.24
N GLY A 124 -2.73 2.19 -1.61
CA GLY A 124 -2.95 1.76 -2.99
C GLY A 124 -1.68 1.70 -3.85
N ARG A 125 -0.50 1.94 -3.26
CA ARG A 125 0.81 1.78 -3.89
C ARG A 125 1.56 0.61 -3.29
N LYS A 126 2.58 0.13 -3.99
CA LYS A 126 3.50 -0.87 -3.47
C LYS A 126 4.77 -0.16 -2.99
N VAL A 127 5.18 -0.46 -1.76
CA VAL A 127 6.33 0.15 -1.10
C VAL A 127 7.33 -0.94 -0.75
N GLU A 128 8.57 -0.73 -1.19
CA GLU A 128 9.70 -1.54 -0.74
C GLU A 128 10.15 -1.04 0.63
N VAL A 129 10.20 -1.94 1.62
CA VAL A 129 10.63 -1.60 2.98
C VAL A 129 12.07 -2.04 3.17
N PRO A 130 13.00 -1.11 3.47
CA PRO A 130 14.38 -1.49 3.71
C PRO A 130 14.50 -2.33 4.98
N ILE A 131 15.50 -3.19 5.04
CA ILE A 131 15.74 -4.08 6.18
C ILE A 131 17.09 -3.70 6.81
N PRO A 132 17.16 -3.43 8.13
CA PRO A 132 16.06 -3.47 9.10
C PRO A 132 15.22 -2.18 9.11
N SER A 133 13.93 -2.30 9.44
CA SER A 133 13.03 -1.15 9.68
C SER A 133 12.11 -1.39 10.86
N GLN A 134 11.78 -0.35 11.62
CA GLN A 134 10.60 -0.39 12.48
C GLN A 134 9.36 -0.32 11.58
N VAL A 135 8.42 -1.24 11.78
CA VAL A 135 7.21 -1.32 10.95
C VAL A 135 5.97 -1.52 11.80
N THR A 136 4.85 -1.04 11.28
CA THR A 136 3.51 -1.48 11.68
C THR A 136 2.81 -1.96 10.42
N ILE A 137 2.39 -3.23 10.42
CA ILE A 137 1.73 -3.87 9.30
C ILE A 137 0.34 -4.30 9.76
N ALA A 138 -0.70 -3.85 9.08
CA ALA A 138 -2.03 -4.42 9.18
C ALA A 138 -2.01 -5.78 8.47
N ALA A 139 -2.31 -6.84 9.21
CA ALA A 139 -2.33 -8.20 8.70
C ALA A 139 -3.62 -8.91 9.09
N ASP A 140 -4.14 -9.71 8.17
CA ASP A 140 -5.27 -10.58 8.41
C ASP A 140 -4.77 -11.95 8.85
N TYR A 141 -5.47 -12.58 9.78
CA TYR A 141 -5.10 -13.90 10.28
C TYR A 141 -5.87 -14.98 9.54
N ASP A 142 -5.13 -15.85 8.85
CA ASP A 142 -5.68 -17.00 8.17
C ASP A 142 -5.70 -18.19 9.12
N GLU A 143 -6.90 -18.58 9.58
CA GLU A 143 -7.10 -19.71 10.49
C GLU A 143 -6.79 -21.07 9.83
N GLU A 144 -6.99 -21.21 8.52
CA GLU A 144 -6.74 -22.46 7.79
C GLU A 144 -5.26 -22.79 7.77
N TYR A 145 -4.42 -21.77 7.52
CA TYR A 145 -2.97 -21.92 7.42
C TYR A 145 -2.22 -21.47 8.67
N ASN A 146 -2.94 -21.00 9.71
CA ASN A 146 -2.39 -20.48 10.96
C ASN A 146 -1.30 -19.43 10.71
N SER A 147 -1.57 -18.47 9.82
CA SER A 147 -0.58 -17.52 9.32
C SER A 147 -1.15 -16.12 9.12
N TYR A 148 -0.32 -15.09 9.30
CA TYR A 148 -0.71 -13.72 9.00
C TYR A 148 -0.43 -13.38 7.54
N ASN A 149 -1.39 -12.73 6.87
CA ASN A 149 -1.25 -12.22 5.51
C ASN A 149 -1.24 -10.68 5.54
N ALA A 150 -0.28 -10.07 4.86
CA ALA A 150 -0.15 -8.62 4.81
C ALA A 150 -1.34 -8.01 4.07
N VAL A 151 -2.11 -7.17 4.77
CA VAL A 151 -3.14 -6.33 4.17
C VAL A 151 -2.55 -5.01 3.72
N SER A 152 -1.74 -4.39 4.59
CA SER A 152 -1.07 -3.14 4.29
C SER A 152 -0.02 -2.72 5.31
N LEU A 153 0.99 -1.99 4.83
CA LEU A 153 1.90 -1.23 5.64
C LEU A 153 1.21 0.05 6.19
N VAL A 154 1.22 0.20 7.50
CA VAL A 154 0.70 1.39 8.21
C VAL A 154 1.80 2.43 8.37
N SER A 155 3.00 1.98 8.75
CA SER A 155 4.17 2.85 8.92
C SER A 155 5.46 2.06 8.75
N HIS A 156 6.52 2.73 8.28
CA HIS A 156 7.87 2.19 8.35
C HIS A 156 8.91 3.29 8.63
N GLU A 157 9.94 2.95 9.39
CA GLU A 157 11.09 3.80 9.67
C GLU A 157 12.38 2.98 9.56
N PRO A 158 13.26 3.26 8.58
CA PRO A 158 14.51 2.54 8.41
C PRO A 158 15.41 2.65 9.63
N ILE A 159 16.02 1.53 10.03
CA ILE A 159 16.96 1.48 11.14
C ILE A 159 18.35 1.22 10.59
N SER A 160 19.35 1.91 11.12
CA SER A 160 20.73 1.63 10.76
C SER A 160 21.12 0.21 11.19
N ARG A 161 21.91 -0.48 10.35
CA ARG A 161 22.39 -1.82 10.68
C ARG A 161 23.15 -1.84 12.01
N GLU A 162 23.94 -0.81 12.28
CA GLU A 162 24.69 -0.68 13.54
C GLU A 162 23.75 -0.65 14.74
N THR A 163 22.76 0.26 14.74
CA THR A 163 21.75 0.37 15.80
C THR A 163 21.02 -0.95 16.03
N PHE A 164 20.63 -1.61 14.94
CA PHE A 164 19.93 -2.89 15.01
C PHE A 164 20.80 -3.99 15.65
N MET A 165 22.06 -4.11 15.23
CA MET A 165 22.98 -5.10 15.79
C MET A 165 23.30 -4.83 17.26
N THR A 166 23.51 -3.57 17.65
CA THR A 166 23.73 -3.20 19.05
C THR A 166 22.54 -3.58 19.93
N ALA A 167 21.31 -3.36 19.45
CA ALA A 167 20.11 -3.75 20.17
C ALA A 167 19.98 -5.27 20.32
N LEU A 168 20.32 -6.04 19.27
CA LEU A 168 20.31 -7.51 19.33
C LEU A 168 21.37 -8.06 20.30
N TYR A 169 22.58 -7.51 20.31
CA TYR A 169 23.64 -7.97 21.22
C TYR A 169 23.32 -7.68 22.69
N ALA A 170 22.53 -6.64 22.99
CA ALA A 170 22.15 -6.32 24.36
C ALA A 170 21.15 -7.33 24.97
N VAL A 171 20.51 -8.16 24.14
CA VAL A 171 19.49 -9.14 24.56
C VAL A 171 19.89 -10.59 24.28
N ALA A 172 21.07 -10.83 23.70
CA ALA A 172 21.65 -12.13 23.43
C ALA A 172 22.54 -12.60 24.60
#